data_AF-A0A378N9L8-F1
#
_entry.id   AF-A0A378N9L8-F1
#
_cell.length_a   1.000
_cell.length_b   1.000
_cell.length_c   1.000
_cell.angle_alpha   90.00
_cell.angle_beta   90.00
_cell.angle_gamma   90.00
#
_symmetry.space_group_name_H-M   'P 1'
#
loop_
_entity.id
_entity.type
_entity.pdbx_description
1 polymer ?
#
loop_
_entity_poly.entity_id
_entity_poly.type
_entity_poly.pdbx_seq_one_letter_code
_entity_poly.pdbx_strand_id
1 'polypeptide(L)' 'MKELNASLLLRPFNFDTLATYVFTFTSDEQLERAALPAIVLVLVGLLPVIWLTRSLISQSEKER' A
#
# COMPACT_ATOMS: atom_id res chain seq x y z
N MET A 1 1.54 -1.06 36.18
CA MET A 1 2.50 -1.51 35.15
C MET A 1 1.98 -2.74 34.43
N LYS A 2 0.99 -2.57 33.56
CA LYS A 2 0.75 -3.43 32.41
C LYS A 2 -0.17 -2.63 31.51
N GLU A 3 0.38 -1.54 30.97
CA GLU A 3 -0.15 -0.95 29.76
C GLU A 3 0.06 -2.01 28.69
N LEU A 4 -0.90 -2.92 28.58
CA LEU A 4 -0.94 -3.91 27.53
C LEU A 4 -0.87 -3.10 26.24
N ASN A 5 0.27 -3.22 25.55
CA ASN A 5 0.60 -2.42 24.38
C ASN A 5 -0.59 -2.42 23.40
N ALA A 6 -1.11 -1.25 23.03
CA ALA A 6 -2.18 -1.12 22.04
C ALA A 6 -1.84 -1.83 20.71
N SER A 7 -0.56 -2.12 20.45
CA SER A 7 -0.06 -2.98 19.37
C SER A 7 -0.58 -4.42 19.41
N LEU A 8 -0.93 -4.98 20.58
CA LEU A 8 -1.60 -6.29 20.70
C LEU A 8 -3.10 -6.22 20.36
N LEU A 9 -3.74 -5.06 20.55
CA LEU A 9 -5.16 -4.85 20.19
C LEU A 9 -5.32 -4.58 18.68
N LEU A 10 -4.33 -3.96 18.05
CA LEU A 10 -4.25 -3.79 16.59
C LEU A 10 -3.77 -5.07 15.86
N ARG A 11 -3.35 -6.10 16.59
CA ARG A 11 -2.76 -7.33 16.04
C ARG A 11 -3.70 -8.19 15.17
N PRO A 12 -5.04 -8.15 15.24
CA PRO A 12 -5.85 -8.90 14.30
C PRO A 12 -6.58 -7.97 13.33
N PHE A 13 -6.01 -6.83 12.96
CA PHE A 13 -6.36 -6.27 11.67
C PHE A 13 -5.73 -7.15 10.58
N ASN A 14 -6.30 -8.35 10.39
CA ASN A 14 -6.17 -9.17 9.18
C ASN A 14 -6.84 -8.43 8.02
N PHE A 15 -6.41 -7.20 7.75
CA PHE A 15 -6.80 -6.51 6.54
C PHE A 15 -6.03 -7.18 5.41
N ASP A 16 -6.74 -8.07 4.73
CA ASP A 16 -6.33 -8.67 3.48
C ASP A 16 -6.35 -7.59 2.39
N THR A 17 -5.33 -6.75 2.41
CA THR A 17 -5.07 -5.80 1.32
C THR A 17 -4.04 -6.41 0.36
N LEU A 18 -4.02 -5.94 -0.88
CA LEU A 18 -2.96 -6.31 -1.83
C LEU A 18 -1.56 -6.11 -1.23
N ALA A 19 -1.36 -5.09 -0.38
CA ALA A 19 -0.09 -4.83 0.29
C ALA A 19 0.27 -5.91 1.31
N THR A 20 -0.71 -6.35 2.11
CA THR A 20 -0.52 -7.43 3.09
C THR A 20 -0.16 -8.74 2.38
N TYR A 21 -0.83 -9.08 1.27
CA TYR A 21 -0.52 -10.28 0.49
C TYR A 21 0.92 -10.28 -0.05
N VAL A 22 1.38 -9.18 -0.65
CA VAL A 22 2.76 -9.06 -1.15
C VAL A 22 3.75 -9.22 0.00
N PHE A 23 3.48 -8.58 1.15
CA PHE A 23 4.32 -8.66 2.33
C PHE A 23 4.43 -10.09 2.86
N THR A 24 3.31 -10.81 2.96
CA THR A 24 3.28 -12.22 3.41
C THR A 24 4.06 -13.12 2.46
N PHE A 25 3.80 -13.07 1.14
CA PHE A 25 4.52 -13.92 0.19
C PHE A 25 6.02 -13.61 0.11
N THR A 26 6.40 -12.35 0.29
CA THR A 26 7.82 -11.96 0.34
C THR A 26 8.47 -12.42 1.63
N SER A 27 7.74 -12.32 2.76
CA SER A 27 8.21 -12.79 4.07
C SER A 27 8.35 -14.31 4.13
N ASP A 28 7.50 -15.04 3.40
CA ASP A 28 7.56 -16.48 3.22
C ASP A 28 8.60 -16.91 2.16
N GLU A 29 9.47 -15.99 1.70
CA GLU A 29 10.50 -16.18 0.67
C GLU A 29 9.97 -16.66 -0.71
N GLN A 30 8.65 -16.61 -0.91
CA GLN A 30 7.97 -17.02 -2.14
C GLN A 30 7.88 -15.86 -3.14
N LEU A 31 9.03 -15.39 -3.60
CA LEU A 31 9.13 -14.24 -4.53
C LEU A 31 8.34 -14.45 -5.82
N GLU A 32 8.28 -15.68 -6.33
CA GLU A 32 7.51 -16.02 -7.55
C GLU A 32 6.01 -15.74 -7.37
N ARG A 33 5.46 -16.06 -6.19
CA ARG A 33 4.04 -15.80 -5.87
C ARG A 33 3.80 -14.36 -5.43
N ALA A 34 4.81 -13.68 -4.88
CA ALA A 34 4.74 -12.27 -4.53
C ALA A 34 4.79 -11.35 -5.76
N ALA A 35 5.40 -11.77 -6.86
CA ALA A 35 5.61 -10.94 -8.04
C ALA A 35 4.30 -10.45 -8.68
N LEU A 36 3.33 -11.35 -8.86
CA LEU A 36 2.04 -11.00 -9.45
C LEU A 36 1.23 -9.99 -8.62
N PRO A 37 0.98 -10.19 -7.31
CA PRO A 37 0.29 -9.21 -6.48
C PRO A 37 1.10 -7.91 -6.33
N ALA A 38 2.44 -7.94 -6.38
CA ALA A 38 3.27 -6.74 -6.32
C ALA A 38 3.07 -5.84 -7.54
N ILE A 39 3.02 -6.42 -8.75
CA ILE A 39 2.75 -5.68 -9.99
C ILE A 39 1.35 -5.06 -9.93
N VAL A 40 0.34 -5.83 -9.51
CA VAL A 40 -1.04 -5.33 -9.41
C VAL A 40 -1.14 -4.19 -8.39
N LEU A 41 -0.46 -4.30 -7.25
CA LEU A 41 -0.40 -3.25 -6.24
C LEU A 41 0.16 -1.95 -6.81
N VAL A 42 1.28 -2.03 -7.53
CA VAL A 42 1.90 -0.87 -8.17
C VAL A 42 0.98 -0.24 -9.21
N LEU A 43 0.35 -1.04 -10.07
CA LEU A 43 -0.59 -0.54 -11.08
C LEU A 43 -1.79 0.17 -10.48
N VAL A 44 -2.38 -0.41 -9.41
CA VAL A 44 -3.51 0.20 -8.71
C VAL A 44 -3.08 1.47 -7.98
N GLY A 45 -1.90 1.49 -7.36
CA GLY A 45 -1.35 2.66 -6.66
C GLY A 45 -0.94 3.80 -7.58
N LEU A 46 -0.51 3.50 -8.81
CA LEU A 46 -0.15 4.50 -9.81
C LEU A 46 -1.35 5.32 -10.29
N LEU A 47 -2.55 4.73 -10.32
CA LEU A 47 -3.75 5.38 -10.83
C LEU A 47 -4.09 6.70 -10.10
N PRO A 48 -4.23 6.73 -8.75
CA PRO A 48 -4.47 7.97 -8.01
C PRO A 48 -3.26 8.91 -8.03
N VAL A 49 -2.03 8.37 -8.08
CA VAL A 49 -0.81 9.19 -8.14
C VAL A 49 -0.75 10.00 -9.42
N ILE A 50 -1.05 9.38 -10.57
CA ILE A 50 -1.11 10.07 -11.87
C ILE A 50 -2.23 11.11 -11.87
N TRP A 51 -3.41 10.77 -11.34
CA TRP A 51 -4.54 11.70 -11.25
C TRP A 51 -4.21 12.92 -10.40
N LEU A 52 -3.63 12.70 -9.21
CA LEU A 52 -3.21 13.76 -8.30
C LEU A 52 -2.11 14.63 -8.94
N THR A 53 -1.10 14.01 -9.54
CA THR A 53 0.01 14.73 -10.19
C THR A 53 -0.50 15.63 -11.31
N ARG A 54 -1.43 15.14 -12.15
CA ARG A 54 -2.08 15.96 -13.20
C ARG A 54 -2.88 17.12 -12.62
N SER A 55 -3.64 16.88 -11.54
CA SER A 55 -4.39 17.92 -10.86
C SER A 55 -3.45 19.01 -10.31
N LEU A 56 -2.35 18.62 -9.67
CA LEU A 56 -1.37 19.56 -9.10
C LEU A 56 -0.70 20.41 -10.19
N ILE A 57 -0.28 19.79 -11.29
CA ILE A 57 0.31 20.50 -12.44
C ILE A 57 -0.70 21.49 -13.05
N SER A 58 -1.95 21.08 -13.22
CA SER A 58 -3.01 21.95 -13.75
C SER A 58 -3.33 23.14 -12.82
N GLN A 59 -3.26 22.95 -11.50
CA GLN A 59 -3.41 24.06 -10.54
C GLN A 59 -2.23 25.04 -10.63
N SER A 60 -1.00 24.51 -10.76
CA SER A 60 0.21 25.32 -10.92
C SER A 60 0.19 26.23 -12.16
N GLU A 61 -0.44 25.80 -13.25
CA GLU A 61 -0.59 26.65 -14.45
C GLU A 61 -1.66 27.73 -14.29
N LYS A 62 -2.66 27.51 -13.42
CA LYS A 62 -3.77 28.44 -13.20
C LYS A 62 -3.43 29.60 -12.24
N GLU A 63 -2.39 29.42 -11.43
CA GLU A 63 -1.85 30.47 -10.53
C GLU A 63 -0.78 31.37 -11.18
N ARG A 64 -0.35 31.08 -12.43
CA ARG A 64 0.53 31.95 -13.23
C ARG A 64 -0.27 32.80 -14.20
#